data_AF-A0A3B9FYV8-F1
#
_entry.id   AF-A0A3B9FYV8-F1
#
_cell.length_a   1.000
_cell.length_b   1.000
_cell.length_c   1.000
_cell.angle_alpha   90.00
_cell.angle_beta   90.00
_cell.angle_gamma   90.00
#
_symmetry.space_group_name_H-M   'P 1'
#
loop_
_entity.id
_entity.type
_entity.pdbx_description
1 polymer ?
#
loop_
_entity_poly.entity_id
_entity_poly.type
_entity_poly.pdbx_seq_one_letter_code
_entity_poly.pdbx_strand_id
1 'polypeptide(L)' 'MQTITKQQARQFILAKQGLIGPYRFIGKEGAYAYVRQAGCIQFDPVDVCGKNAELTLQSRVKGFRKSMLQELLYHDRK' A
#
# COMPACT_ATOMS: atom_id res chain seq x y z
N MET A 1 23.95 -19.25 -3.85
CA MET A 1 22.55 -19.06 -3.45
C MET A 1 22.55 -18.54 -2.02
N GLN A 2 21.91 -17.40 -1.74
CA GLN A 2 21.83 -16.90 -0.37
C GLN A 2 20.67 -17.62 0.35
N THR A 3 20.92 -18.14 1.55
CA THR A 3 19.90 -18.80 2.38
C THR A 3 19.47 -17.86 3.50
N ILE A 4 18.17 -17.68 3.67
CA ILE A 4 17.59 -16.86 4.74
C ILE A 4 16.73 -17.72 5.68
N THR A 5 16.65 -17.33 6.95
CA THR A 5 15.75 -17.98 7.91
C THR A 5 14.29 -17.62 7.63
N LYS A 6 13.35 -18.43 8.15
CA LYS A 6 11.91 -18.11 8.07
C LYS A 6 11.57 -16.75 8.68
N GLN A 7 12.27 -16.36 9.75
CA GLN A 7 12.09 -15.06 10.41
C GLN A 7 12.51 -13.92 9.48
N GLN A 8 13.67 -14.03 8.84
CA GLN A 8 14.16 -13.03 7.88
C GLN A 8 13.20 -12.89 6.69
N ALA A 9 12.70 -14.01 6.15
CA ALA A 9 11.73 -13.98 5.06
C ALA A 9 10.43 -13.25 5.43
N ARG A 10 9.89 -13.51 6.63
CA ARG A 10 8.67 -12.82 7.12
C ARG A 10 8.90 -11.32 7.30
N GLN A 11 10.01 -10.93 7.94
CA GLN A 11 10.36 -9.53 8.13
C GLN A 11 10.57 -8.82 6.79
N PHE A 12 11.23 -9.49 5.83
CA PHE A 12 11.42 -8.96 4.49
C PHE A 12 10.09 -8.67 3.78
N ILE A 13 9.13 -9.60 3.81
CA ILE A 13 7.81 -9.37 3.20
C ILE A 13 7.06 -8.25 3.91
N LEU A 14 7.06 -8.20 5.25
CA LEU A 14 6.38 -7.12 5.99
C LEU A 14 7.00 -5.75 5.69
N ALA A 15 8.34 -5.66 5.65
CA ALA A 15 9.05 -4.42 5.32
C ALA A 15 8.83 -4.02 3.86
N LYS A 16 8.81 -4.99 2.94
CA LYS A 16 8.46 -4.74 1.53
C LYS A 16 7.05 -4.20 1.43
N GLN A 17 6.09 -4.77 2.15
CA GLN A 17 4.69 -4.32 2.17
C GLN A 17 4.46 -3.00 2.93
N GLY A 18 5.47 -2.46 3.60
CA GLY A 18 5.36 -1.22 4.38
C GLY A 18 4.57 -1.38 5.69
N LEU A 19 4.54 -2.59 6.24
CA LEU A 19 3.77 -2.95 7.44
C LEU A 19 4.60 -2.98 8.73
N ILE A 20 5.92 -2.76 8.64
CA ILE A 20 6.83 -2.70 9.78
C ILE A 20 7.90 -1.64 9.55
N GLY A 21 8.37 -1.03 10.63
CA GLY A 21 9.32 0.07 10.58
C GLY A 21 8.66 1.43 10.36
N PRO A 22 9.45 2.49 10.07
CA PRO A 22 8.90 3.82 9.80
C PRO A 22 8.10 3.84 8.49
N TYR A 23 7.16 4.76 8.40
CA TYR A 23 6.41 4.98 7.16
C TYR A 23 7.37 5.33 6.01
N ARG A 24 7.36 4.49 4.96
CA ARG A 24 8.07 4.74 3.70
C ARG A 24 7.24 5.51 2.68
N PHE A 25 5.92 5.41 2.78
CA PHE A 25 4.97 6.03 1.85
C PHE A 25 4.21 7.15 2.55
N ILE A 26 4.14 8.33 1.91
CA ILE A 26 3.53 9.53 2.49
C ILE A 26 2.67 10.22 1.44
N GLY A 27 1.43 10.55 1.80
CA GLY A 27 0.50 11.27 0.93
C GLY A 27 0.20 10.59 -0.40
N LYS A 28 -0.27 11.38 -1.39
CA LYS A 28 -0.69 10.88 -2.70
C LYS A 28 0.44 10.18 -3.46
N GLU A 29 1.61 10.79 -3.51
CA GLU A 29 2.80 10.18 -4.15
C GLU A 29 3.20 8.87 -3.49
N GLY A 30 3.09 8.79 -2.16
CA GLY A 30 3.31 7.55 -1.42
C GLY A 30 2.32 6.45 -1.78
N ALA A 31 1.04 6.79 -1.96
CA ALA A 31 0.01 5.84 -2.39
C ALA A 31 0.34 5.27 -3.77
N TYR A 32 0.67 6.14 -4.74
CA TYR A 32 1.08 5.70 -6.08
C TYR A 32 2.34 4.84 -6.04
N ALA A 33 3.37 5.27 -5.31
CA ALA A 33 4.62 4.52 -5.16
C ALA A 33 4.40 3.13 -4.56
N TYR A 34 3.49 2.99 -3.58
CA TYR A 34 3.15 1.68 -3.03
C TYR A 34 2.45 0.80 -4.07
N VAL A 35 1.47 1.32 -4.81
CA VAL A 35 0.77 0.54 -5.86
C VAL A 35 1.75 0.06 -6.92
N ARG A 36 2.65 0.92 -7.39
CA ARG A 36 3.73 0.56 -8.32
C ARG A 36 4.63 -0.53 -7.77
N GLN A 37 4.91 -0.51 -6.47
CA GLN A 37 5.72 -1.52 -5.83
C GLN A 37 4.98 -2.85 -5.62
N ALA A 38 3.69 -2.79 -5.26
CA ALA A 38 2.85 -3.96 -5.03
C ALA A 38 2.43 -4.64 -6.35
N GLY A 39 2.47 -3.91 -7.47
CA GLY A 39 2.06 -4.36 -8.79
C GLY A 39 0.55 -4.26 -9.01
N CYS A 40 -0.24 -4.53 -7.97
CA CYS A 40 -1.68 -4.32 -7.96
C CYS A 40 -2.20 -4.16 -6.52
N ILE A 41 -3.42 -3.66 -6.40
CA ILE A 41 -4.23 -3.72 -5.18
C ILE A 41 -5.61 -4.24 -5.55
N GLN A 42 -6.26 -4.97 -4.65
CA GLN A 42 -7.62 -5.43 -4.89
C GLN A 42 -8.57 -4.23 -4.85
N PHE A 43 -9.33 -4.04 -5.92
CA PHE A 43 -10.33 -3.00 -6.03
C PHE A 43 -11.70 -3.66 -6.12
N ASP A 44 -12.40 -3.75 -4.99
CA ASP A 44 -13.73 -4.35 -4.89
C ASP A 44 -14.78 -3.33 -4.40
N PRO A 45 -16.07 -3.53 -4.75
CA PRO A 45 -17.14 -2.60 -4.40
C PRO A 45 -17.66 -2.76 -2.96
N VAL A 46 -17.16 -3.73 -2.18
CA VAL A 46 -17.65 -3.99 -0.83
C VAL A 46 -17.16 -2.89 0.11
N ASP A 47 -18.09 -2.24 0.83
CA ASP A 47 -17.80 -1.08 1.67
C ASP A 47 -18.52 -1.15 3.02
N VAL A 48 -18.41 -2.29 3.71
CA VAL A 48 -18.98 -2.45 5.06
C VAL A 48 -18.16 -1.65 6.09
N CYS A 49 -16.84 -1.67 5.96
CA CYS A 49 -15.90 -1.00 6.86
C CYS A 49 -14.87 -0.13 6.12
N GLY A 50 -15.14 0.24 4.87
CA GLY A 50 -14.14 0.76 3.93
C GLY A 50 -13.84 -0.25 2.81
N LYS A 51 -13.60 0.27 1.60
CA LYS A 51 -13.16 -0.55 0.46
C LYS A 51 -11.75 -1.10 0.70
N ASN A 52 -11.47 -2.31 0.21
CA ASN A 52 -10.18 -2.96 0.43
C ASN A 52 -8.98 -2.11 -0.02
N ALA A 53 -9.08 -1.47 -1.18
CA ALA A 53 -8.05 -0.58 -1.71
C ALA A 53 -7.75 0.59 -0.76
N GLU A 54 -8.77 1.17 -0.14
CA GLU A 54 -8.64 2.28 0.79
C GLU A 54 -8.00 1.83 2.10
N LEU A 55 -8.44 0.69 2.66
CA LEU A 55 -7.87 0.10 3.87
C LEU A 55 -6.40 -0.32 3.68
N THR A 56 -6.10 -0.86 2.50
CA THR A 56 -4.74 -1.24 2.11
C THR A 56 -3.81 -0.03 2.10
N LEU A 57 -4.24 1.09 1.51
CA LEU A 57 -3.43 2.30 1.46
C LEU A 57 -3.37 3.03 2.82
N GLN A 58 -4.49 3.06 3.56
CA GLN A 58 -4.55 3.68 4.89
C GLN A 58 -3.53 3.08 5.86
N SER A 59 -3.36 1.76 5.84
CA SER A 59 -2.43 1.06 6.74
C SER A 59 -0.95 1.28 6.40
N ARG A 60 -0.63 1.75 5.19
CA ARG A 60 0.75 1.79 4.65
C ARG A 60 1.25 3.19 4.32
N VAL A 61 0.34 4.14 4.11
CA VAL A 61 0.65 5.48 3.62
C VAL A 61 0.31 6.51 4.70
N LYS A 62 1.33 7.18 5.22
CA LYS A 62 1.16 8.22 6.22
C LYS A 62 0.32 9.36 5.64
N GLY A 63 -0.75 9.72 6.35
CA GLY A 63 -1.63 10.82 5.96
C GLY A 63 -2.53 10.50 4.75
N PHE A 64 -2.77 9.23 4.45
CA PHE A 64 -3.68 8.82 3.38
C PHE A 64 -5.08 9.42 3.55
N ARG A 65 -5.68 9.86 2.44
CA ARG A 65 -7.08 10.28 2.33
C ARG A 65 -7.70 9.59 1.11
N LYS A 66 -8.98 9.23 1.19
CA LYS A 66 -9.71 8.56 0.09
C LYS A 66 -9.62 9.34 -1.23
N SER A 67 -9.66 10.68 -1.17
CA SER A 67 -9.52 11.55 -2.34
C SER A 67 -8.22 11.33 -3.11
N MET A 68 -7.13 10.95 -2.43
CA MET A 68 -5.84 10.68 -3.09
C MET A 68 -5.95 9.49 -4.05
N LEU A 69 -6.64 8.42 -3.64
CA LEU A 69 -6.86 7.27 -4.51
C LEU A 69 -7.81 7.63 -5.67
N GLN A 70 -8.86 8.41 -5.39
CA GLN A 70 -9.78 8.89 -6.42
C GLN A 70 -9.06 9.75 -7.47
N GLU A 71 -8.22 10.69 -7.05
CA GLU A 71 -7.38 11.50 -7.93
C GLU A 71 -6.47 10.64 -8.80
N LEU A 72 -5.76 9.68 -8.21
CA LEU A 72 -4.87 8.78 -8.93
C LEU A 72 -5.61 7.98 -10.02
N LEU A 73 -6.78 7.42 -9.69
CA LEU A 73 -7.54 6.57 -10.61
C LEU A 73 -8.19 7.37 -11.76
N TYR A 74 -8.83 8.50 -11.45
CA TYR A 74 -9.75 9.15 -12.38
C TYR A 74 -9.24 10.47 -12.96
N HIS A 75 -8.32 11.14 -12.28
CA HIS A 75 -7.74 12.41 -12.72
C HIS A 75 -6.33 12.22 -13.29
N ASP A 76 -5.42 11.72 -12.47
CA ASP A 76 -4.01 11.55 -12.84
C ASP A 76 -3.80 10.33 -13.75
N ARG A 77 -4.68 9.33 -13.66
CA ARG A 77 -4.63 8.05 -14.38
C ARG A 77 -3.31 7.32 -14.17
N LYS A 78 -2.92 7.18 -12.91
CA LYS A 78 -1.65 6.61 -12.46
C LYS A 78 -1.87 5.39 -11.58
#